data_AF-A0A9D7NVW1-F1
#
_entry.id   AF-A0A9D7NVW1-F1
#
_cell.length_a   1.000
_cell.length_b   1.000
_cell.length_c   1.000
_cell.angle_alpha   90.00
_cell.angle_beta   90.00
_cell.angle_gamma   90.00
#
_symmetry.space_group_name_H-M   'P 1'
#
loop_
_entity.id
_entity.type
_entity.pdbx_description
1 polymer ?
#
loop_
_entity_poly.entity_id
_entity_poly.type
_entity_poly.pdbx_seq_one_letter_code
_entity_poly.pdbx_strand_id
1 'polypeptide(L)' 'MNTSALILMVLTQLSVIAITGYFFYRVFTTPPRPEPDSFSENDPE' A
#
# COMPACT_ATOMS: atom_id res chain seq x y z
N MET A 1 -10.44 -15.69 -30.18
CA MET A 1 -9.40 -15.36 -29.18
C MET A 1 -8.92 -16.66 -28.55
N ASN A 2 -7.61 -16.84 -28.36
CA ASN A 2 -7.09 -18.03 -27.71
C ASN A 2 -7.44 -18.00 -26.22
N THR A 3 -8.07 -19.05 -25.70
CA THR A 3 -8.45 -19.20 -24.29
C THR A 3 -7.26 -18.96 -23.36
N SER A 4 -6.06 -19.42 -23.73
CA SER A 4 -4.85 -19.21 -22.93
C SER A 4 -4.46 -17.73 -22.80
N ALA A 5 -4.66 -16.94 -23.87
CA ALA A 5 -4.38 -15.51 -23.85
C ALA A 5 -5.38 -14.75 -22.96
N LEU A 6 -6.65 -15.16 -22.98
CA LEU A 6 -7.69 -14.57 -22.12
C LEU A 6 -7.42 -14.89 -20.64
N ILE A 7 -7.04 -16.12 -20.32
CA ILE A 7 -6.68 -16.53 -18.95
C ILE A 7 -5.50 -15.70 -18.44
N LEU A 8 -4.44 -15.58 -19.24
CA LEU A 8 -3.26 -14.79 -18.85
C LEU A 8 -3.63 -13.33 -18.58
N MET A 9 -4.42 -12.72 -19.47
CA MET A 9 -4.88 -11.33 -19.32
C MET A 9 -5.64 -11.12 -18.00
N VAL A 10 -6.61 -11.98 -17.71
CA VAL A 10 -7.41 -11.89 -16.48
C VAL A 10 -6.55 -12.11 -15.24
N LEU A 11 -5.65 -13.10 -15.25
CA LEU A 11 -4.75 -13.35 -14.13
C LEU A 11 -3.83 -12.17 -13.85
N THR A 12 -3.27 -11.55 -14.89
CA THR A 12 -2.44 -10.35 -14.75
C THR A 12 -3.24 -9.20 -14.14
N GLN A 13 -4.46 -8.95 -14.64
CA GLN A 13 -5.33 -7.90 -14.12
C GLN A 13 -5.67 -8.12 -12.64
N LEU A 14 -6.11 -9.33 -12.28
CA LEU A 14 -6.45 -9.67 -10.89
C LEU A 14 -5.23 -9.55 -9.97
N SER A 15 -4.05 -9.94 -10.44
CA SER A 15 -2.81 -9.83 -9.66
C SER A 15 -2.48 -8.36 -9.36
N VAL A 16 -2.54 -7.49 -10.36
CA VAL A 16 -2.30 -6.05 -10.18
C VAL A 16 -3.33 -5.44 -9.23
N ILE A 17 -4.63 -5.73 -9.45
CA ILE A 17 -5.72 -5.24 -8.60
C ILE A 17 -5.52 -5.68 -7.15
N ALA A 18 -5.17 -6.95 -6.91
CA ALA A 18 -4.95 -7.48 -5.58
C ALA A 18 -3.77 -6.80 -4.87
N ILE A 19 -2.65 -6.62 -5.56
CA ILE A 19 -1.46 -5.95 -5.00
C ILE A 19 -1.77 -4.48 -4.67
N THR A 20 -2.38 -3.75 -5.61
CA THR A 20 -2.75 -2.35 -5.39
C THR A 20 -3.76 -2.21 -4.25
N GLY A 21 -4.79 -3.06 -4.22
CA GLY A 21 -5.78 -3.10 -3.15
C GLY A 21 -5.16 -3.37 -1.78
N TYR A 22 -4.19 -4.29 -1.69
CA TYR A 22 -3.44 -4.58 -0.47
C TYR A 22 -2.70 -3.34 0.06
N PHE A 23 -1.98 -2.63 -0.80
CA PHE A 23 -1.26 -1.42 -0.37
C PHE A 23 -2.21 -0.29 0.05
N PHE A 24 -3.34 -0.12 -0.65
CA PHE A 24 -4.33 0.88 -0.29
C PHE A 24 -4.96 0.57 1.07
N TYR A 25 -5.35 -0.69 1.28
CA TYR A 25 -5.82 -1.17 2.57
C TYR A 25 -4.78 -0.87 3.66
N ARG A 26 -3.52 -1.26 3.43
CA ARG A 26 -2.43 -1.00 4.37
C ARG A 26 -2.27 0.49 4.67
N VAL A 27 -2.33 1.38 3.68
CA VAL A 27 -2.23 2.83 3.90
C VAL A 27 -3.39 3.34 4.76
N PHE A 28 -4.63 2.91 4.49
CA PHE A 28 -5.79 3.37 5.25
C PHE A 28 -5.84 2.81 6.68
N THR A 29 -5.28 1.63 6.93
CA THR A 29 -5.37 0.98 8.24
C THR A 29 -4.10 1.09 9.09
N THR A 30 -2.97 1.50 8.52
CA THR A 30 -1.72 1.64 9.30
C THR A 30 -1.86 2.88 10.18
N PRO A 31 -1.76 2.75 11.52
CA PRO A 31 -1.80 3.90 12.39
C PRO A 31 -0.59 4.82 12.10
N PRO A 32 -0.74 6.14 12.25
CA PRO A 32 0.37 7.06 12.11
C PRO A 32 1.52 6.62 13.01
N ARG A 33 2.74 6.58 12.45
CA ARG A 33 3.92 6.35 13.26
C ARG A 33 4.02 7.50 14.26
N PRO A 34 4.20 7.24 15.57
CA PRO A 34 4.52 8.30 16.51
C PRO A 34 5.73 9.06 15.99
N GLU A 35 5.53 10.34 15.67
CA GLU A 35 6.62 11.18 15.22
C GLU A 35 7.55 11.42 16.43
N PRO A 36 8.88 11.31 16.26
CA PRO A 36 9.79 11.79 17.29
C PRO A 36 9.52 13.28 17.51
N ASP A 37 9.44 13.70 18.77
CA ASP A 37 9.25 15.10 19.11
C ASP A 37 10.35 15.94 18.47
N SER A 38 9.96 16.85 17.58
CA SER A 38 10.90 17.72 16.86
C SER A 38 11.37 18.90 17.72
N PHE A 39 10.82 19.09 18.92
CA PHE A 39 11.11 20.20 19.82
C PHE A 39 11.88 19.78 21.08
N SER A 40 12.20 18.49 21.26
CA SER A 40 12.91 18.01 22.46
C SER A 40 14.31 18.63 22.64
N GLU A 41 14.92 19.15 21.58
CA GLU A 41 16.20 19.88 21.63
C GLU A 41 16.04 21.39 21.85
N ASN A 42 14.81 21.89 21.91
CA ASN A 42 14.48 23.32 22.01
C ASN A 42 13.64 23.65 23.25
N ASP A 43 13.50 22.71 24.18
CA ASP A 43 12.90 22.99 25.47
C ASP A 43 13.83 23.91 26.28
N PRO A 44 13.34 25.04 26.81
CA PRO A 44 14.12 25.88 27.70
C PRO A 44 14.33 25.13 29.03
N GLU A 45 15.58 24.83 29.38
CA GLU A 45 15.95 24.47 30.77
C GLU A 45 15.62 25.60 31.76
#